data_AF-A0A846RYS6-F1
#
_entry.id   AF-A0A846RYS6-F1
#
_cell.length_a   1.000
_cell.length_b   1.000
_cell.length_c   1.000
_cell.angle_alpha   90.00
_cell.angle_beta   90.00
_cell.angle_gamma   90.00
#
_symmetry.space_group_name_H-M   'P 1'
#
loop_
_entity.id
_entity.type
_entity.pdbx_description
1 polymer ?
#
loop_
_entity_poly.entity_id
_entity_poly.type
_entity_poly.pdbx_seq_one_letter_code
_entity_poly.pdbx_strand_id
1 'polypeptide(L)'
;MNARVSRRTFLGGAAAAGLGVTFAGCGSLEPFSRPSGVSSIRTAAGYGPLIPDPEGILALPEGFSYQLVARSGETTTDDGVHPSDPDGMGVFANGDGGWTLVTNHENDGDEPHPVPVVEGLTYDPGAIGGTSTITVDPVGKRLAQYTSLAGTDNNCAGGITPWAHG
;
A
#
# COMPACT_ATOMS: atom_id res chain seq x y z
N MET A 1 43.64 -5.97 29.42
CA MET A 1 42.28 -6.57 29.50
C MET A 1 41.30 -5.56 28.90
N ASN A 2 40.83 -5.79 27.67
CA ASN A 2 39.92 -4.87 26.98
C ASN A 2 38.48 -5.16 27.42
N ALA A 3 37.86 -4.24 28.16
CA ALA A 3 36.45 -4.33 28.49
C ALA A 3 35.62 -3.90 27.27
N ARG A 4 34.80 -4.81 26.74
CA ARG A 4 33.86 -4.53 25.65
C ARG A 4 32.76 -3.60 26.16
N VAL A 5 32.62 -2.43 25.55
CA VAL A 5 31.44 -1.57 25.74
C VAL A 5 30.23 -2.26 25.13
N SER A 6 29.19 -2.50 25.93
CA SER A 6 27.92 -3.11 25.49
C SER A 6 26.95 -2.06 24.95
N ARG A 7 26.20 -2.39 23.88
CA ARG A 7 25.17 -1.52 23.28
C ARG A 7 24.13 -1.02 24.31
N ARG A 8 23.89 -1.79 25.38
CA ARG A 8 22.97 -1.39 26.47
C ARG A 8 23.51 -0.24 27.33
N THR A 9 24.83 -0.10 27.47
CA THR A 9 25.44 1.00 28.23
C THR A 9 25.45 2.30 27.42
N PHE A 10 25.59 2.22 26.09
CA PHE A 10 25.55 3.39 25.22
C PHE A 10 24.13 3.99 25.12
N LEU A 11 23.10 3.15 24.99
CA LEU A 11 21.70 3.61 24.96
C LEU A 11 21.17 3.99 26.35
N GLY A 12 21.68 3.38 27.43
CA GLY A 12 21.32 3.74 28.80
C GLY A 12 21.84 5.11 29.26
N GLY A 13 22.92 5.62 28.65
CA GLY A 13 23.49 6.94 28.96
C GLY A 13 22.78 8.11 28.30
N ALA A 14 22.01 7.88 27.23
CA ALA A 14 21.32 8.94 26.48
C ALA A 14 20.04 9.46 27.16
N ALA A 15 19.51 8.75 28.17
CA ALA A 15 18.33 9.19 28.91
C ALA A 15 18.62 10.33 29.92
N ALA A 16 19.88 10.66 30.19
CA ALA A 16 20.26 11.66 31.20
C ALA A 16 20.94 12.93 30.63
N ALA A 17 21.12 13.05 29.31
CA ALA A 17 21.68 14.24 28.68
C ALA A 17 20.65 14.89 27.76
N GLY A 18 19.77 15.70 28.34
CA GLY A 18 18.93 16.63 27.60
C GLY A 18 19.81 17.64 26.85
N LEU A 19 20.08 17.38 25.58
CA LEU A 19 20.64 18.37 24.67
C LEU A 19 19.52 19.35 24.30
N GLY A 20 19.32 20.34 25.17
CA GLY A 20 18.51 21.50 24.88
C GLY A 20 19.20 22.34 23.80
N VAL A 21 18.58 22.46 22.63
CA VAL A 21 18.92 23.52 21.67
C VAL A 21 18.19 24.77 22.15
N THR A 22 18.92 25.73 22.70
CA THR A 22 18.39 27.03 23.11
C THR A 22 18.25 27.94 21.88
N PHE A 23 17.03 28.08 21.36
CA PHE A 23 16.69 29.23 20.51
C PHE A 23 16.51 30.46 21.40
N ALA A 24 17.52 31.32 21.45
CA ALA A 24 17.40 32.64 22.05
C ALA A 24 16.65 33.56 21.08
N GLY A 25 15.33 33.53 21.14
CA GLY A 25 14.44 34.42 20.39
C GLY A 25 13.03 34.35 20.99
N CYS A 26 12.49 35.50 21.40
CA CYS A 26 11.21 35.63 22.11
C CYS A 26 10.08 34.78 21.52
N GLY A 27 9.63 33.80 22.28
CA GLY A 27 8.43 33.02 22.00
C GLY A 27 8.30 31.94 23.06
N SER A 28 7.20 31.94 23.80
CA SER A 28 6.96 30.94 24.83
C SER A 28 7.08 29.52 24.26
N LEU A 29 7.69 28.60 25.00
CA LEU A 29 7.73 27.17 24.66
C LEU A 29 6.39 26.45 24.92
N GLU A 30 5.36 27.18 25.36
CA GLU A 30 3.98 26.72 25.51
C GLU A 30 3.43 25.87 24.34
N PRO A 31 3.65 26.16 23.04
CA PRO A 31 3.10 25.34 21.97
C PRO A 31 3.82 23.98 21.81
N PHE A 32 4.99 23.79 22.42
CA PHE A 32 5.71 22.50 22.44
C PHE A 32 5.50 21.74 23.76
N SER A 33 5.00 22.41 24.79
CA SER A 33 4.49 21.79 26.00
C SER A 33 3.14 21.14 25.70
N ARG A 34 3.15 19.93 25.14
CA ARG A 34 1.95 19.08 25.15
C ARG A 34 1.62 18.84 26.63
N PRO A 35 0.45 19.26 27.15
CA PRO A 35 0.06 18.84 28.48
C PRO A 35 0.06 17.31 28.48
N SER A 36 0.73 16.70 29.46
CA SER A 36 0.56 15.29 29.84
C SER A 36 -0.83 15.06 30.42
N GLY A 37 -1.87 15.61 29.79
CA GLY A 37 -3.19 15.06 29.89
C GLY A 37 -3.12 13.75 29.13
N VAL A 38 -3.47 12.65 29.79
CA VAL A 38 -4.01 11.49 29.10
C VAL A 38 -5.19 12.04 28.30
N SER A 39 -4.93 12.48 27.07
CA SER A 39 -5.97 12.56 26.06
C SER A 39 -6.49 11.14 26.08
N SER A 40 -7.70 10.96 26.60
CA SER A 40 -8.41 9.71 26.39
C SER A 40 -8.32 9.53 24.89
N ILE A 41 -7.47 8.61 24.43
CA ILE A 41 -7.54 8.13 23.07
C ILE A 41 -9.01 7.73 23.02
N ARG A 42 -9.81 8.50 22.28
CA ARG A 42 -11.14 8.05 21.97
C ARG A 42 -10.84 6.76 21.22
N THR A 43 -10.97 5.64 21.92
CA THR A 43 -11.10 4.36 21.27
C THR A 43 -12.39 4.56 20.51
N ALA A 44 -12.26 5.02 19.26
CA ALA A 44 -13.33 4.87 18.31
C ALA A 44 -13.79 3.43 18.51
N ALA A 45 -15.10 3.22 18.66
CA ALA A 45 -15.64 1.88 18.62
C ALA A 45 -15.24 1.35 17.24
N GLY A 46 -14.10 0.68 17.16
CA GLY A 46 -13.64 0.04 15.95
C GLY A 46 -14.62 -1.07 15.60
N TYR A 47 -14.37 -1.75 14.50
CA TYR A 47 -15.26 -2.82 14.03
C TYR A 47 -15.25 -4.10 14.89
N GLY A 48 -14.62 -4.06 16.08
CA GLY A 48 -14.40 -5.23 16.93
C GLY A 48 -13.03 -5.86 16.72
N PRO A 49 -12.72 -6.97 17.43
CA PRO A 49 -11.48 -7.71 17.24
C PRO A 49 -11.44 -8.38 15.86
N LEU A 50 -10.23 -8.56 15.31
CA LEU A 50 -10.04 -9.35 14.10
C LEU A 50 -10.19 -10.84 14.40
N ILE A 51 -10.94 -11.54 13.56
CA ILE A 51 -11.08 -12.99 13.61
C ILE A 51 -10.01 -13.57 12.66
N PRO A 52 -9.12 -14.46 13.15
CA PRO A 52 -8.13 -15.11 12.30
C PRO A 52 -8.78 -15.82 11.11
N ASP A 53 -8.28 -15.55 9.92
CA ASP A 53 -8.68 -16.23 8.70
C ASP A 53 -8.03 -17.64 8.65
N PRO A 54 -8.80 -18.73 8.51
CA PRO A 54 -8.25 -20.08 8.35
C PRO A 54 -7.27 -20.21 7.19
N GLU A 55 -7.45 -19.44 6.12
CA GLU A 55 -6.55 -19.42 4.95
C GLU A 55 -5.38 -18.45 5.13
N GLY A 56 -5.41 -17.64 6.19
CA GLY A 56 -4.33 -16.70 6.54
C GLY A 56 -4.19 -15.53 5.57
N ILE A 57 -5.22 -15.20 4.78
CA ILE A 57 -5.18 -14.15 3.77
C ILE A 57 -5.50 -12.80 4.41
N LEU A 58 -6.70 -12.68 5.01
CA LEU A 58 -7.15 -11.42 5.59
C LEU A 58 -8.04 -11.64 6.81
N ALA A 59 -7.51 -11.42 8.00
CA ALA A 59 -8.29 -11.42 9.23
C ALA A 59 -9.22 -10.20 9.27
N LEU A 60 -10.51 -10.44 9.46
CA LEU A 60 -11.55 -9.41 9.46
C LEU A 60 -12.39 -9.46 10.75
N PRO A 61 -13.02 -8.34 11.16
CA PRO A 61 -13.97 -8.34 12.25
C PRO A 61 -15.24 -9.13 11.92
N GLU A 62 -16.02 -9.47 12.96
CA GLU A 62 -17.32 -10.14 12.79
C GLU A 62 -18.25 -9.34 11.87
N GLY A 63 -18.92 -10.04 10.94
CA GLY A 63 -19.85 -9.45 9.98
C GLY A 63 -19.20 -8.87 8.70
N PHE A 64 -17.87 -8.89 8.60
CA PHE A 64 -17.15 -8.53 7.38
C PHE A 64 -16.77 -9.77 6.57
N SER A 65 -16.67 -9.61 5.26
CA SER A 65 -16.20 -10.62 4.33
C SER A 65 -15.33 -9.97 3.26
N TYR A 66 -14.43 -10.75 2.66
CA TYR A 66 -13.67 -10.34 1.49
C TYR A 66 -13.90 -11.30 0.33
N GLN A 67 -13.50 -10.86 -0.85
CA GLN A 67 -13.35 -11.71 -2.02
C GLN A 67 -11.98 -11.44 -2.64
N LEU A 68 -11.27 -12.51 -2.98
CA LEU A 68 -10.01 -12.44 -3.71
C LEU A 68 -10.28 -12.07 -5.17
N VAL A 69 -9.87 -10.88 -5.58
CA VAL A 69 -10.06 -10.39 -6.96
C VAL A 69 -8.88 -10.72 -7.87
N ALA A 70 -7.66 -10.82 -7.34
CA ALA A 70 -6.47 -11.26 -8.07
C ALA A 70 -5.38 -11.68 -7.09
N ARG A 71 -4.45 -12.52 -7.54
CA ARG A 71 -3.29 -12.99 -6.78
C ARG A 71 -2.09 -13.15 -7.70
N SER A 72 -0.98 -12.52 -7.36
CA SER A 72 0.22 -12.46 -8.20
C SER A 72 0.74 -13.85 -8.50
N GLY A 73 1.11 -14.09 -9.75
CA GLY A 73 1.61 -15.38 -10.23
C GLY A 73 0.57 -16.50 -10.34
N GLU A 74 -0.63 -16.34 -9.75
CA GLU A 74 -1.66 -17.38 -9.71
C GLU A 74 -2.88 -17.04 -10.57
N THR A 75 -3.31 -15.78 -10.57
CA THR A 75 -4.47 -15.35 -11.33
C THR A 75 -4.11 -15.18 -12.81
N THR A 76 -4.73 -15.97 -13.69
CA THR A 76 -4.61 -15.80 -15.15
C THR A 76 -5.25 -14.48 -15.60
N THR A 77 -4.59 -13.82 -16.54
CA THR A 77 -5.02 -12.60 -17.22
C THR A 77 -5.03 -12.83 -18.73
N ASP A 78 -5.57 -11.88 -19.49
CA ASP A 78 -5.60 -11.95 -20.96
C ASP A 78 -4.17 -11.96 -21.55
N ASP A 79 -3.20 -11.36 -20.86
CA ASP A 79 -1.81 -11.21 -21.31
C ASP A 79 -0.81 -12.11 -20.56
N GLY A 80 -1.28 -12.95 -19.62
CA GLY A 80 -0.41 -13.83 -18.83
C GLY A 80 -0.97 -14.14 -17.43
N VAL A 81 -0.25 -13.70 -16.40
CA VAL A 81 -0.64 -13.84 -14.99
C VAL A 81 -0.62 -12.49 -14.29
N HIS A 82 -1.35 -12.36 -13.17
CA HIS A 82 -1.35 -11.14 -12.38
C HIS A 82 0.09 -10.82 -11.95
N PRO A 83 0.60 -9.61 -12.25
CA PRO A 83 1.99 -9.27 -11.94
C PRO A 83 2.24 -9.19 -10.43
N SER A 84 3.52 -9.24 -10.07
CA SER A 84 4.01 -9.05 -8.71
C SER A 84 3.68 -7.65 -8.17
N ASP A 85 3.80 -7.53 -6.86
CA ASP A 85 3.79 -6.28 -6.10
C ASP A 85 2.69 -5.29 -6.52
N PRO A 86 1.42 -5.72 -6.51
CA PRO A 86 0.30 -4.83 -6.75
C PRO A 86 0.27 -3.77 -5.64
N ASP A 87 0.24 -2.50 -6.03
CA ASP A 87 0.22 -1.36 -5.12
C ASP A 87 -0.98 -0.45 -5.41
N GLY A 88 -0.77 0.87 -5.54
CA GLY A 88 -1.83 1.86 -5.61
C GLY A 88 -2.81 1.57 -6.73
N MET A 89 -4.09 1.80 -6.45
CA MET A 89 -5.17 1.47 -7.36
C MET A 89 -6.19 2.61 -7.49
N GLY A 90 -6.58 2.90 -8.73
CA GLY A 90 -7.75 3.71 -9.04
C GLY A 90 -8.97 2.83 -9.31
N VAL A 91 -10.11 3.16 -8.69
CA VAL A 91 -11.39 2.45 -8.88
C VAL A 91 -12.40 3.37 -9.57
N PHE A 92 -12.89 2.94 -10.71
CA PHE A 92 -13.82 3.68 -11.57
C PHE A 92 -15.15 2.94 -11.63
N ALA A 93 -16.26 3.63 -11.42
CA ALA A 93 -17.59 3.03 -11.54
C ALA A 93 -17.94 2.84 -13.03
N ASN A 94 -18.50 1.69 -13.37
CA ASN A 94 -18.98 1.38 -14.71
C ASN A 94 -20.50 1.65 -14.79
N GLY A 95 -21.01 1.93 -16.00
CA GLY A 95 -22.44 2.24 -16.21
C GLY A 95 -23.41 1.08 -15.90
N ASP A 96 -22.89 -0.14 -15.80
CA ASP A 96 -23.64 -1.36 -15.44
C ASP A 96 -23.67 -1.62 -13.92
N GLY A 97 -23.09 -0.73 -13.11
CA GLY A 97 -22.97 -0.86 -11.65
C GLY A 97 -21.75 -1.65 -11.20
N GLY A 98 -20.93 -2.16 -12.11
CA GLY A 98 -19.64 -2.77 -11.81
C GLY A 98 -18.55 -1.72 -11.59
N TRP A 99 -17.31 -2.20 -11.50
CA TRP A 99 -16.13 -1.34 -11.32
C TRP A 99 -14.97 -1.77 -12.21
N THR A 100 -14.16 -0.79 -12.59
CA THR A 100 -12.87 -0.98 -13.25
C THR A 100 -11.77 -0.53 -12.29
N LEU A 101 -10.84 -1.42 -11.99
CA LEU A 101 -9.73 -1.23 -11.07
C LEU A 101 -8.46 -1.14 -11.91
N VAL A 102 -7.75 -0.02 -11.85
CA VAL A 102 -6.42 0.13 -12.48
C VAL A 102 -5.39 0.05 -11.37
N THR A 103 -4.58 -0.99 -11.38
CA THR A 103 -3.64 -1.36 -10.31
C THR A 103 -2.22 -1.15 -10.80
N ASN A 104 -1.43 -0.41 -10.05
CA ASN A 104 0.00 -0.31 -10.29
C ASN A 104 0.73 -1.58 -9.84
N HIS A 105 1.91 -1.79 -10.42
CA HIS A 105 2.83 -2.84 -10.02
C HIS A 105 4.20 -2.23 -9.68
N GLU A 106 4.57 -2.26 -8.40
CA GLU A 106 5.81 -1.70 -7.85
C GLU A 106 6.98 -2.67 -8.06
N ASN A 107 7.14 -3.18 -9.28
CA ASN A 107 8.24 -4.07 -9.62
C ASN A 107 9.51 -3.25 -9.91
N ASP A 108 10.65 -3.61 -9.32
CA ASP A 108 11.94 -2.92 -9.42
C ASP A 108 13.10 -3.76 -10.00
N GLY A 109 12.84 -5.00 -10.42
CA GLY A 109 13.70 -5.74 -11.35
C GLY A 109 13.95 -7.21 -11.02
N ASP A 110 13.67 -7.66 -9.80
CA ASP A 110 13.90 -9.04 -9.37
C ASP A 110 12.62 -9.84 -9.09
N GLU A 111 11.46 -9.22 -9.30
CA GLU A 111 10.17 -9.84 -9.07
C GLU A 111 9.88 -10.95 -10.10
N PRO A 112 9.29 -12.08 -9.65
CA PRO A 112 9.11 -13.25 -10.51
C PRO A 112 8.05 -13.07 -11.61
N HIS A 113 7.16 -12.09 -11.48
CA HIS A 113 6.02 -11.88 -12.37
C HIS A 113 5.97 -10.42 -12.84
N PRO A 114 6.78 -10.06 -13.87
CA PRO A 114 6.77 -8.71 -14.42
C PRO A 114 5.42 -8.39 -15.07
N VAL A 115 5.11 -7.11 -15.26
CA VAL A 115 3.97 -6.71 -16.10
C VAL A 115 4.23 -7.19 -17.54
N PRO A 116 3.30 -7.93 -18.17
CA PRO A 116 3.51 -8.49 -19.51
C PRO A 116 3.84 -7.42 -20.56
N VAL A 117 4.82 -7.71 -21.41
CA VAL A 117 5.14 -6.88 -22.59
C VAL A 117 4.05 -7.06 -23.63
N VAL A 118 3.27 -6.01 -23.86
CA VAL A 118 2.18 -5.98 -24.85
C VAL A 118 2.47 -4.93 -25.93
N GLU A 119 2.32 -5.33 -27.20
CA GLU A 119 2.56 -4.45 -28.35
C GLU A 119 1.63 -3.23 -28.28
N GLY A 120 2.18 -2.04 -28.48
CA GLY A 120 1.42 -0.78 -28.42
C GLY A 120 1.11 -0.26 -27.02
N LEU A 121 1.37 -1.05 -25.95
CA LEU A 121 1.22 -0.64 -24.55
C LEU A 121 2.54 -0.57 -23.77
N THR A 122 3.63 -1.09 -24.36
CA THR A 122 4.94 -1.11 -23.70
C THR A 122 5.75 0.12 -24.07
N TYR A 123 6.18 0.88 -23.07
CA TYR A 123 7.09 2.01 -23.24
C TYR A 123 8.55 1.56 -23.36
N ASP A 124 9.12 0.98 -22.31
CA ASP A 124 10.46 0.38 -22.31
C ASP A 124 10.39 -1.13 -21.99
N PRO A 125 10.71 -2.04 -22.94
CA PRO A 125 10.64 -3.48 -22.68
C PRO A 125 11.68 -3.99 -21.66
N GLY A 126 12.66 -3.15 -21.26
CA GLY A 126 13.59 -3.46 -20.19
C GLY A 126 13.07 -3.17 -18.79
N ALA A 127 12.00 -2.38 -18.66
CA ALA A 127 11.35 -2.09 -17.39
C ALA A 127 10.17 -3.06 -17.15
N ILE A 128 9.96 -3.45 -15.89
CA ILE A 128 9.07 -4.58 -15.55
C ILE A 128 7.85 -4.19 -14.71
N GLY A 129 7.74 -2.91 -14.36
CA GLY A 129 6.54 -2.32 -13.78
C GLY A 129 5.51 -1.94 -14.85
N GLY A 130 4.45 -1.28 -14.40
CA GLY A 130 3.31 -0.92 -15.24
C GLY A 130 2.01 -0.91 -14.46
N THR A 131 0.91 -1.06 -15.17
CA THR A 131 -0.44 -1.19 -14.61
C THR A 131 -1.19 -2.35 -15.22
N SER A 132 -2.00 -3.02 -14.41
CA SER A 132 -3.04 -3.95 -14.87
C SER A 132 -4.43 -3.39 -14.60
N THR A 133 -5.38 -3.76 -15.44
CA THR A 133 -6.79 -3.38 -15.29
C THR A 133 -7.60 -4.62 -14.99
N ILE A 134 -8.43 -4.56 -13.94
CA ILE A 134 -9.37 -5.60 -13.53
C ILE A 134 -10.78 -5.01 -13.64
N THR A 135 -11.67 -5.67 -14.36
CA THR A 135 -13.09 -5.32 -14.35
C THR A 135 -13.85 -6.29 -13.46
N VAL A 136 -14.81 -5.78 -12.70
CA VAL A 136 -15.66 -6.56 -11.79
C VAL A 136 -17.12 -6.19 -11.98
N ASP A 137 -18.00 -7.14 -11.72
CA ASP A 137 -19.45 -6.93 -11.71
C ASP A 137 -19.92 -6.18 -10.43
N PRO A 138 -21.22 -5.84 -10.30
CA PRO A 138 -21.73 -5.11 -9.13
C PRO A 138 -21.61 -5.83 -7.78
N VAL A 139 -21.25 -7.13 -7.77
CA VAL A 139 -20.99 -7.90 -6.55
C VAL A 139 -19.50 -8.18 -6.35
N GLY A 140 -18.63 -7.56 -7.15
CA GLY A 140 -17.18 -7.65 -7.03
C GLY A 140 -16.56 -8.87 -7.71
N LYS A 141 -17.33 -9.65 -8.47
CA LYS A 141 -16.80 -10.80 -9.23
C LYS A 141 -16.00 -10.32 -10.43
N ARG A 142 -14.76 -10.80 -10.55
CA ARG A 142 -13.87 -10.50 -11.69
C ARG A 142 -14.51 -10.96 -13.01
N LEU A 143 -14.55 -10.04 -13.97
CA LEU A 143 -15.06 -10.23 -15.33
C LEU A 143 -13.91 -10.38 -16.34
N ALA A 144 -12.92 -9.51 -16.27
CA ALA A 144 -11.72 -9.55 -17.11
C ALA A 144 -10.52 -8.96 -16.39
N GLN A 145 -9.32 -9.30 -16.85
CA GLN A 145 -8.08 -8.71 -16.36
C GLN A 145 -7.00 -8.70 -17.46
N TYR A 146 -6.38 -7.55 -17.69
CA TYR A 146 -5.41 -7.32 -18.77
C TYR A 146 -4.39 -6.25 -18.41
N THR A 147 -3.30 -6.16 -19.16
CA THR A 147 -2.28 -5.11 -19.03
C THR A 147 -2.78 -3.79 -19.64
N SER A 148 -2.69 -2.69 -18.90
CA SER A 148 -3.11 -1.36 -19.38
C SER A 148 -1.94 -0.41 -19.69
N LEU A 149 -0.78 -0.63 -19.10
CA LEU A 149 0.47 0.04 -19.41
C LEU A 149 1.62 -0.88 -19.00
N ALA A 150 2.63 -1.03 -19.85
CA ALA A 150 3.81 -1.84 -19.56
C ALA A 150 5.10 -1.04 -19.83
N GLY A 151 6.21 -1.53 -19.30
CA GLY A 151 7.51 -0.93 -19.56
C GLY A 151 7.69 0.40 -18.85
N THR A 152 7.09 0.54 -17.67
CA THR A 152 7.44 1.57 -16.68
C THR A 152 8.07 0.88 -15.47
N ASP A 153 8.59 1.65 -14.52
CA ASP A 153 9.42 1.13 -13.44
C ASP A 153 8.84 1.54 -12.09
N ASN A 154 8.81 0.59 -11.14
CA ASN A 154 8.48 0.82 -9.73
C ASN A 154 7.22 1.68 -9.53
N ASN A 155 6.10 1.29 -10.17
CA ASN A 155 4.83 1.99 -10.04
C ASN A 155 4.25 1.75 -8.64
N CYS A 156 4.40 2.73 -7.75
CA CYS A 156 3.92 2.65 -6.37
C CYS A 156 2.44 3.08 -6.25
N ALA A 157 2.19 4.34 -5.91
CA ALA A 157 0.86 4.89 -5.70
C ALA A 157 0.21 5.47 -6.98
N GLY A 158 -1.06 5.88 -6.86
CA GLY A 158 -1.79 6.50 -7.96
C GLY A 158 -2.92 7.41 -7.48
N GLY A 159 -3.59 8.05 -8.42
CA GLY A 159 -4.71 8.95 -8.14
C GLY A 159 -5.70 9.02 -9.29
N ILE A 160 -6.97 9.11 -8.95
CA ILE A 160 -8.05 9.30 -9.92
C ILE A 160 -8.16 10.80 -10.23
N THR A 161 -8.16 11.16 -11.51
CA THR A 161 -8.39 12.55 -11.92
C THR A 161 -9.88 12.91 -11.84
N PRO A 162 -10.22 14.17 -11.49
CA PRO A 162 -11.62 14.55 -11.24
C PRO A 162 -12.48 14.67 -12.50
N TRP A 163 -11.91 14.57 -13.70
CA TRP A 163 -12.63 14.66 -14.98
C TRP A 163 -12.87 13.29 -15.62
N ALA A 164 -12.91 12.22 -14.82
CA ALA A 164 -13.12 10.83 -15.25
C ALA A 164 -14.02 10.75 -16.49
N HIS A 165 -13.47 10.21 -17.59
CA HIS A 165 -14.22 10.04 -18.84
C HIS A 165 -15.31 8.98 -18.61
N GLY A 166 -16.57 9.42 -18.64
CA GLY A 166 -17.75 8.56 -18.63
C GLY A 166 -18.02 7.94 -19.99
#